data_AF-A0A929VQQ3-F1
#
_entry.id   AF-A0A929VQQ3-F1
#
_cell.length_a   1.000
_cell.length_b   1.000
_cell.length_c   1.000
_cell.angle_alpha   90.00
_cell.angle_beta   90.00
_cell.angle_gamma   90.00
#
_symmetry.space_group_name_H-M   'P 1'
#
loop_
_entity.id
_entity.type
_entity.pdbx_description
1 polymer ?
#
loop_
_entity_poly.entity_id
_entity_poly.type
_entity_poly.pdbx_seq_one_letter_code
_entity_poly.pdbx_strand_id
1 'polypeptide(L)'
;MVFSDLFFLFVFLPLFALLYLLAARRDRHDSLLLDSPQQAYKNHVLILFSLIFYAWGEPVYVFLMLGCVVFNYLIGITIDRSPVPRFFLILGILGNLAVLGTFKYADFIAHTLNAWGIPVSAPGIALPIGISFYTFQSMSYLIDVYRKDAPAQYRFGRLLLYVSMFPQLVAGPIVRYGTVAEEIGDRHISASDFAEGAYRFLIGLGKKVLLANQFSEIVDQFLRGSLHDLSTTGAWIGILAFAFQIYFDFSGYSDMAIGMGRCLGFHFNENFDHPYISRSITEFWRRWHISLGSFFRDYVYIPMGGNRRHQPLNILCVWFLTGLWHGASWNFVLWGLYFGLIVLLEKYTLLRVIRHIPAPLLHLYSLLLILIGWGIFYFDDFSRLTSFFSIASGHAARFHDFVTTGAFFDHFWLWTAAILLSTPIRSWLSSVILRLPLAQRYPGQVVRLSFRIIVSVALLTLSVALLVGATNNAFIYTRF
;
A
#
# COMPACT_ATOMS: atom_id res chain seq x y z
N MET A 1 3.41 3.84 -15.13
CA MET A 1 3.33 5.28 -14.73
C MET A 1 3.10 5.38 -13.22
N VAL A 2 3.38 6.51 -12.58
CA VAL A 2 3.10 6.74 -11.14
C VAL A 2 2.19 7.96 -10.94
N PHE A 3 1.45 8.02 -9.83
CA PHE A 3 0.45 9.09 -9.61
C PHE A 3 1.06 10.48 -9.37
N SER A 4 2.31 10.54 -8.92
CA SER A 4 3.06 11.78 -8.72
C SER A 4 3.86 12.21 -9.96
N ASP A 5 3.60 11.63 -11.14
CA ASP A 5 4.21 12.05 -12.40
C ASP A 5 3.46 13.26 -12.99
N LEU A 6 4.19 14.26 -13.48
CA LEU A 6 3.58 15.42 -14.14
C LEU A 6 2.79 14.99 -15.39
N PHE A 7 3.28 13.99 -16.12
CA PHE A 7 2.53 13.43 -17.25
C PHE A 7 1.22 12.78 -16.79
N PHE A 8 1.23 12.08 -15.65
CA PHE A 8 0.02 11.52 -15.06
C PHE A 8 -0.99 12.62 -14.71
N LEU A 9 -0.54 13.65 -14.00
CA LEU A 9 -1.40 14.71 -13.46
C LEU A 9 -2.02 15.61 -14.54
N PHE A 10 -1.25 15.98 -15.56
CA PHE A 10 -1.65 17.00 -16.53
C PHE A 10 -2.02 16.48 -17.91
N VAL A 11 -1.67 15.23 -18.24
CA VAL A 11 -1.98 14.64 -19.56
C VAL A 11 -2.89 13.43 -19.39
N PHE A 12 -2.42 12.40 -18.68
CA PHE A 12 -3.14 11.14 -18.56
C PHE A 12 -4.50 11.32 -17.85
N LEU A 13 -4.50 11.94 -16.65
CA LEU A 13 -5.69 12.05 -15.82
C LEU A 13 -6.77 12.97 -16.44
N PRO A 14 -6.45 14.15 -17.01
CA PRO A 14 -7.45 14.98 -17.69
C PRO A 14 -8.02 14.32 -18.94
N LEU A 15 -7.18 13.65 -19.74
CA LEU A 15 -7.64 12.91 -20.93
C LEU A 15 -8.55 11.74 -20.55
N PHE A 16 -8.15 10.98 -19.54
CA PHE A 16 -8.97 9.91 -18.96
C PHE A 16 -10.32 10.46 -18.49
N ALA A 17 -10.32 11.54 -17.70
CA ALA A 17 -11.53 12.14 -17.15
C ALA A 17 -12.47 12.61 -18.26
N LEU A 18 -11.95 13.26 -19.31
CA LEU A 18 -12.73 13.68 -20.47
C LEU A 18 -13.42 12.50 -21.15
N LEU A 19 -12.67 11.45 -21.50
CA LEU A 19 -13.21 10.27 -22.17
C LEU A 19 -14.17 9.47 -21.26
N TYR A 20 -13.89 9.41 -19.96
CA TYR A 20 -14.76 8.77 -18.98
C TYR A 20 -16.09 9.51 -18.85
N LEU A 21 -16.10 10.84 -18.88
CA LEU A 21 -17.34 11.64 -18.87
C LEU A 21 -18.16 11.46 -20.15
N LEU A 22 -17.50 11.38 -21.32
CA LEU A 22 -18.18 11.07 -22.58
C LEU A 22 -18.80 9.66 -22.55
N ALA A 23 -18.06 8.68 -22.05
CA ALA A 23 -18.56 7.33 -21.85
C ALA A 23 -19.73 7.29 -20.85
N ALA A 24 -19.66 8.06 -19.76
CA ALA A 24 -20.73 8.16 -18.77
C ALA A 24 -22.03 8.76 -19.36
N ARG A 25 -21.92 9.75 -20.26
CA ARG A 25 -23.08 10.29 -20.98
C ARG A 25 -23.73 9.24 -21.87
N ARG A 26 -22.92 8.42 -22.55
CA ARG A 26 -23.43 7.35 -23.40
C ARG A 26 -24.08 6.23 -22.59
N ASP A 27 -23.43 5.76 -21.53
CA ASP A 27 -23.98 4.78 -20.60
C ASP A 27 -25.32 5.27 -20.00
N ARG A 28 -25.44 6.55 -19.63
CA ARG A 28 -26.69 7.13 -19.11
C ARG A 28 -27.80 7.10 -20.16
N HIS A 29 -27.50 7.48 -21.40
CA HIS A 29 -28.45 7.44 -22.51
C HIS A 29 -28.96 6.00 -22.74
N ASP A 30 -28.04 5.03 -22.80
CA ASP A 30 -28.40 3.63 -23.05
C ASP A 30 -29.11 2.99 -21.84
N SER A 31 -28.80 3.42 -20.61
CA SER A 31 -29.52 2.99 -19.40
C SER A 31 -30.98 3.44 -19.40
N LEU A 32 -31.27 4.64 -19.90
CA LEU A 32 -32.65 5.15 -20.02
C LEU A 32 -33.46 4.40 -21.09
N LEU A 33 -32.80 3.96 -22.17
CA LEU A 33 -33.45 3.19 -23.23
C LEU A 33 -33.77 1.75 -22.83
N LEU A 34 -32.92 1.14 -21.99
CA LEU A 34 -32.99 -0.28 -21.62
C LEU A 34 -33.57 -0.53 -20.22
N ASP A 35 -33.96 0.53 -19.51
CA ASP A 35 -34.45 0.50 -18.11
C ASP A 35 -33.58 -0.37 -17.17
N SER A 36 -32.27 -0.31 -17.37
CA SER A 36 -31.29 -1.11 -16.63
C SER A 36 -29.93 -0.40 -16.61
N PRO A 37 -29.22 -0.35 -15.47
CA PRO A 37 -27.97 0.38 -15.36
C PRO A 37 -26.91 -0.20 -16.29
N GLN A 38 -26.40 0.63 -17.20
CA GLN A 38 -25.28 0.31 -18.08
C GLN A 38 -24.01 0.97 -17.57
N GLN A 39 -22.92 0.18 -17.56
CA GLN A 39 -21.57 0.62 -17.18
C GLN A 39 -20.55 0.23 -18.26
N ALA A 40 -21.03 -0.19 -19.44
CA ALA A 40 -20.19 -0.81 -20.45
C ALA A 40 -19.13 0.18 -20.94
N TYR A 41 -19.52 1.37 -21.40
CA TYR A 41 -18.58 2.32 -21.99
C TYR A 41 -17.58 2.84 -20.94
N LYS A 42 -18.05 3.17 -19.74
CA LYS A 42 -17.18 3.58 -18.62
C LYS A 42 -16.15 2.50 -18.30
N ASN A 43 -16.57 1.24 -18.25
CA ASN A 43 -15.66 0.11 -17.98
C ASN A 43 -14.64 -0.08 -19.10
N HIS A 44 -15.03 0.06 -20.38
CA HIS A 44 -14.08 -0.03 -21.50
C HIS A 44 -13.02 1.08 -21.46
N VAL A 45 -13.43 2.33 -21.21
CA VAL A 45 -12.48 3.44 -21.06
C VAL A 45 -11.54 3.19 -19.88
N LEU A 46 -12.08 2.73 -18.75
CA LEU A 46 -11.27 2.45 -17.56
C LEU A 46 -10.28 1.29 -17.80
N ILE A 47 -10.68 0.22 -18.49
CA ILE A 47 -9.77 -0.86 -18.90
C ILE A 47 -8.68 -0.32 -19.83
N LEU A 48 -9.05 0.42 -20.88
CA LEU A 48 -8.08 0.95 -21.86
C LEU A 48 -7.02 1.81 -21.18
N PHE A 49 -7.43 2.77 -20.36
CA PHE A 49 -6.50 3.64 -19.64
C PHE A 49 -5.70 2.87 -18.60
N SER A 50 -6.27 1.83 -18.01
CA SER A 50 -5.56 0.96 -17.08
C SER A 50 -4.44 0.16 -17.74
N LEU A 51 -4.71 -0.39 -18.93
CA LEU A 51 -3.70 -1.08 -19.73
C LEU A 51 -2.60 -0.12 -20.20
N ILE A 52 -2.96 1.09 -20.64
CA ILE A 52 -1.98 2.13 -21.00
C ILE A 52 -1.13 2.51 -19.79
N PHE A 53 -1.75 2.74 -18.62
CA PHE A 53 -1.05 3.12 -17.40
C PHE A 53 0.02 2.10 -16.99
N TYR A 54 -0.33 0.81 -17.08
CA TYR A 54 0.57 -0.29 -16.79
C TYR A 54 1.67 -0.43 -17.85
N ALA A 55 1.29 -0.50 -19.13
CA ALA A 55 2.21 -0.66 -20.25
C ALA A 55 3.19 0.51 -20.41
N TRP A 56 2.88 1.69 -19.86
CA TRP A 56 3.80 2.83 -19.82
C TRP A 56 5.11 2.53 -19.07
N GLY A 57 5.03 1.70 -18.01
CA GLY A 57 6.23 1.22 -17.30
C GLY A 57 6.66 -0.16 -17.77
N GLU A 58 5.69 -1.05 -18.01
CA GLU A 58 5.93 -2.47 -18.25
C GLU A 58 5.27 -2.97 -19.56
N PRO A 59 5.77 -2.54 -20.73
CA PRO A 59 5.10 -2.79 -22.02
C PRO A 59 5.03 -4.28 -22.39
N VAL A 60 6.00 -5.08 -21.94
CA VAL A 60 6.02 -6.54 -22.19
C VAL A 60 5.18 -7.29 -21.17
N TYR A 61 5.24 -6.93 -19.88
CA TYR A 61 4.54 -7.67 -18.84
C TYR A 61 3.04 -7.41 -18.79
N VAL A 62 2.51 -6.49 -19.60
CA VAL A 62 1.05 -6.36 -19.76
C VAL A 62 0.45 -7.67 -20.29
N PHE A 63 1.17 -8.39 -21.16
CA PHE A 63 0.75 -9.68 -21.68
C PHE A 63 0.76 -10.77 -20.60
N LEU A 64 1.71 -10.71 -19.67
CA LEU A 64 1.73 -11.60 -18.50
C LEU A 64 0.48 -11.37 -17.64
N MET A 65 0.17 -10.11 -17.32
CA MET A 65 -1.04 -9.76 -16.55
C MET A 65 -2.30 -10.26 -17.27
N LEU A 66 -2.44 -10.01 -18.58
CA LEU A 66 -3.58 -10.49 -19.37
C LEU A 66 -3.67 -12.02 -19.34
N GLY A 67 -2.55 -12.73 -19.47
CA GLY A 67 -2.48 -14.18 -19.34
C GLY A 67 -2.94 -14.67 -17.96
N CYS A 68 -2.51 -14.01 -16.88
CA CYS A 68 -2.98 -14.29 -15.53
C CYS A 68 -4.49 -14.06 -15.40
N VAL A 69 -5.04 -12.99 -15.97
CA VAL A 69 -6.49 -12.72 -15.93
C VAL A 69 -7.25 -13.81 -16.70
N VAL A 70 -6.80 -14.20 -17.89
CA VAL A 70 -7.43 -15.29 -18.68
C VAL A 70 -7.40 -16.60 -17.90
N PHE A 71 -6.25 -16.97 -17.34
CA PHE A 71 -6.12 -18.17 -16.51
C PHE A 71 -7.12 -18.16 -15.34
N ASN A 72 -7.14 -17.08 -14.57
CA ASN A 72 -8.02 -16.96 -13.40
C ASN A 72 -9.51 -16.87 -13.79
N TYR A 73 -9.83 -16.27 -14.93
CA TYR A 73 -11.19 -16.24 -15.49
C TYR A 73 -11.71 -17.65 -15.75
N LEU A 74 -10.93 -18.47 -16.46
CA LEU A 74 -11.29 -19.84 -16.79
C LEU A 74 -11.40 -20.71 -15.54
N ILE A 75 -10.44 -20.60 -14.62
CA ILE A 75 -10.48 -21.35 -13.36
C ILE A 75 -11.67 -20.92 -12.51
N GLY A 76 -11.98 -19.64 -12.40
CA GLY A 76 -13.12 -19.13 -11.62
C GLY A 76 -14.47 -19.67 -12.13
N ILE A 77 -14.69 -19.68 -13.45
CA ILE A 77 -15.87 -20.30 -14.06
C ILE A 77 -15.90 -21.81 -13.79
N THR A 78 -14.76 -22.47 -13.88
CA THR A 78 -14.66 -23.91 -13.65
C THR A 78 -14.93 -24.28 -12.20
N ILE A 79 -14.44 -23.50 -11.23
CA ILE A 79 -14.76 -23.66 -9.80
C ILE A 79 -16.27 -23.58 -9.57
N ASP A 80 -16.97 -22.66 -10.25
CA ASP A 80 -18.41 -22.47 -10.06
C ASP A 80 -19.23 -23.66 -10.57
N ARG A 81 -18.81 -24.27 -11.69
CA ARG A 81 -19.56 -25.33 -12.38
C ARG A 81 -19.11 -26.75 -12.04
N SER A 82 -17.92 -26.91 -11.46
CA SER A 82 -17.31 -28.23 -11.26
C SER A 82 -17.90 -28.95 -10.04
N PRO A 83 -18.07 -30.29 -10.09
CA PRO A 83 -18.37 -31.10 -8.90
C PRO A 83 -17.16 -31.25 -7.96
N VAL A 84 -15.95 -30.90 -8.40
CA VAL A 84 -14.71 -30.95 -7.61
C VAL A 84 -14.05 -29.57 -7.49
N PRO A 85 -14.76 -28.54 -6.99
CA PRO A 85 -14.32 -27.15 -7.02
C PRO A 85 -13.00 -26.93 -6.25
N ARG A 86 -12.73 -27.77 -5.25
CA ARG A 86 -11.50 -27.72 -4.45
C ARG A 86 -10.25 -28.02 -5.28
N PHE A 87 -10.32 -28.94 -6.23
CA PHE A 87 -9.19 -29.26 -7.11
C PHE A 87 -8.81 -28.06 -7.98
N PHE A 88 -9.80 -27.42 -8.60
CA PHE A 88 -9.59 -26.24 -9.43
C PHE A 88 -9.15 -25.02 -8.63
N LEU A 89 -9.62 -24.87 -7.38
CA LEU A 89 -9.08 -23.86 -6.48
C LEU A 89 -7.59 -24.08 -6.22
N ILE A 90 -7.18 -25.31 -5.87
CA ILE A 90 -5.77 -25.63 -5.61
C ILE A 90 -4.94 -25.37 -6.87
N LEU A 91 -5.41 -25.83 -8.03
CA LEU A 91 -4.74 -25.59 -9.32
C LEU A 91 -4.58 -24.09 -9.61
N GLY A 92 -5.63 -23.30 -9.38
CA GLY A 92 -5.60 -21.85 -9.56
C GLY A 92 -4.63 -21.15 -8.61
N ILE A 93 -4.64 -21.51 -7.33
CA ILE A 93 -3.69 -20.96 -6.35
C ILE A 93 -2.26 -21.35 -6.73
N LEU A 94 -2.00 -22.60 -7.08
CA LEU A 94 -0.67 -23.06 -7.49
C LEU A 94 -0.20 -22.35 -8.77
N GLY A 95 -1.07 -22.13 -9.75
CA GLY A 95 -0.73 -21.38 -10.97
C GLY A 95 -0.35 -19.92 -10.66
N ASN A 96 -1.11 -19.24 -9.81
CA ASN A 96 -0.80 -17.88 -9.38
C ASN A 96 0.51 -17.80 -8.58
N LEU A 97 0.73 -18.75 -7.66
CA LEU A 97 1.97 -18.84 -6.87
C LEU A 97 3.17 -19.25 -7.72
N ALA A 98 2.98 -20.05 -8.78
CA ALA A 98 4.05 -20.39 -9.71
C ALA A 98 4.53 -19.16 -10.47
N VAL A 99 3.60 -18.34 -11.00
CA VAL A 99 3.96 -17.07 -11.64
C VAL A 99 4.69 -16.14 -10.66
N LEU A 100 4.16 -15.94 -9.46
CA LEU A 100 4.83 -15.13 -8.44
C LEU A 100 6.19 -15.72 -8.05
N GLY A 101 6.26 -17.04 -7.89
CA GLY A 101 7.46 -17.84 -7.64
C GLY A 101 8.58 -17.57 -8.63
N THR A 102 8.26 -17.70 -9.91
CA THR A 102 9.22 -17.51 -11.02
C THR A 102 9.73 -16.08 -11.09
N PHE A 103 8.84 -15.09 -11.08
CA PHE A 103 9.24 -13.69 -11.31
C PHE A 103 9.83 -13.01 -10.07
N LYS A 104 9.45 -13.45 -8.87
CA LYS A 104 9.87 -12.79 -7.62
C LYS A 104 10.95 -13.55 -6.86
N TYR A 105 10.92 -14.87 -6.84
CA TYR A 105 11.74 -15.66 -5.92
C TYR A 105 12.76 -16.57 -6.61
N ALA A 106 12.75 -16.69 -7.94
CA ALA A 106 13.68 -17.59 -8.64
C ALA A 106 15.15 -17.22 -8.38
N ASP A 107 15.51 -15.95 -8.46
CA ASP A 107 16.88 -15.48 -8.17
C ASP A 107 17.24 -15.68 -6.69
N PHE A 108 16.32 -15.36 -5.77
CA PHE A 108 16.50 -15.59 -4.33
C PHE A 108 16.75 -17.07 -3.99
N ILE A 109 16.00 -17.98 -4.60
CA ILE A 109 16.18 -19.42 -4.44
C ILE A 109 17.54 -19.85 -5.01
N ALA A 110 17.90 -19.38 -6.22
CA ALA A 110 19.19 -19.70 -6.82
C ALA A 110 20.36 -19.22 -5.95
N HIS A 111 20.33 -17.98 -5.46
CA HIS A 111 21.36 -17.45 -4.57
C HIS A 111 21.45 -18.22 -3.25
N THR A 112 20.31 -18.62 -2.68
CA THR A 112 20.28 -19.44 -1.46
C THR A 112 20.88 -20.82 -1.69
N LEU A 113 20.57 -21.48 -2.82
CA LEU A 113 21.13 -22.78 -3.18
C LEU A 113 22.65 -22.70 -3.42
N ASN A 114 23.13 -21.65 -4.09
CA ASN A 114 24.57 -21.42 -4.25
C ASN A 114 25.28 -21.23 -2.91
N ALA A 115 24.66 -20.50 -1.97
CA ALA A 115 25.20 -20.34 -0.62
C ALA A 115 25.26 -21.67 0.16
N TRP A 116 24.42 -22.64 -0.18
CA TRP A 116 24.46 -24.01 0.35
C TRP A 116 25.35 -24.96 -0.45
N GLY A 117 26.10 -24.46 -1.44
CA GLY A 117 27.02 -25.24 -2.26
C GLY A 117 26.37 -26.00 -3.42
N ILE A 118 25.11 -25.74 -3.73
CA ILE A 118 24.40 -26.31 -4.89
C ILE A 118 24.50 -25.31 -6.04
N PRO A 119 25.31 -25.58 -7.09
CA PRO A 119 25.53 -24.62 -8.17
C PRO A 119 24.28 -24.50 -9.04
N VAL A 120 23.66 -23.33 -9.05
CA VAL A 120 22.47 -23.02 -9.85
C VAL A 120 22.61 -21.62 -10.43
N SER A 121 22.45 -21.46 -11.74
CA SER A 121 22.46 -20.13 -12.35
C SER A 121 21.21 -19.35 -11.96
N ALA A 122 21.39 -18.11 -11.50
CA ALA A 122 20.28 -17.18 -11.28
C ALA A 122 19.71 -16.75 -12.65
N PRO A 123 18.40 -16.91 -12.89
CA PRO A 123 17.80 -16.61 -14.20
C PRO A 123 17.74 -15.11 -14.54
N GLY A 124 17.90 -14.21 -13.57
CA GLY A 124 17.97 -12.76 -13.80
C GLY A 124 16.67 -12.18 -14.39
N ILE A 125 15.54 -12.68 -13.90
CA ILE A 125 14.21 -12.32 -14.43
C ILE A 125 13.80 -10.97 -13.85
N ALA A 126 13.55 -9.97 -14.70
CA ALA A 126 13.06 -8.68 -14.23
C ALA A 126 11.67 -8.83 -13.57
N LEU A 127 11.50 -8.19 -12.42
CA LEU A 127 10.30 -8.25 -11.60
C LEU A 127 9.22 -7.32 -12.17
N PRO A 128 8.06 -7.84 -12.61
CA PRO A 128 7.00 -6.99 -13.12
C PRO A 128 6.37 -6.17 -12.00
N ILE A 129 6.21 -4.86 -12.22
CA ILE A 129 5.55 -3.97 -11.27
C ILE A 129 4.14 -4.49 -10.94
N GLY A 130 3.75 -4.48 -9.66
CA GLY A 130 2.39 -4.85 -9.26
C GLY A 130 2.09 -6.35 -9.28
N ILE A 131 3.03 -7.23 -9.66
CA ILE A 131 2.81 -8.69 -9.68
C ILE A 131 2.27 -9.25 -8.39
N SER A 132 2.80 -8.77 -7.27
CA SER A 132 2.34 -9.19 -5.94
C SER A 132 0.87 -8.79 -5.68
N PHE A 133 0.43 -7.62 -6.17
CA PHE A 133 -0.94 -7.12 -5.99
C PHE A 133 -1.93 -7.87 -6.87
N TYR A 134 -1.69 -7.95 -8.19
CA TYR A 134 -2.64 -8.61 -9.08
C TYR A 134 -2.69 -10.13 -8.87
N THR A 135 -1.61 -10.76 -8.39
CA THR A 135 -1.63 -12.16 -7.94
C THR A 135 -2.52 -12.32 -6.69
N PHE A 136 -2.44 -11.42 -5.72
CA PHE A 136 -3.29 -11.47 -4.52
C PHE A 136 -4.77 -11.23 -4.86
N GLN A 137 -5.06 -10.26 -5.73
CA GLN A 137 -6.41 -10.00 -6.25
C GLN A 137 -6.98 -11.22 -6.98
N SER A 138 -6.17 -11.87 -7.81
CA SER A 138 -6.56 -13.08 -8.54
C SER A 138 -6.84 -14.25 -7.61
N MET A 139 -6.00 -14.48 -6.60
CA MET A 139 -6.24 -15.51 -5.59
C MET A 139 -7.48 -15.19 -4.75
N SER A 140 -7.70 -13.93 -4.36
CA SER A 140 -8.94 -13.50 -3.67
C SER A 140 -10.17 -13.84 -4.50
N TYR A 141 -10.18 -13.52 -5.80
CA TYR A 141 -11.30 -13.89 -6.69
C TYR A 141 -11.58 -15.39 -6.67
N LEU A 142 -10.57 -16.25 -6.85
CA LEU A 142 -10.77 -17.70 -6.87
C LEU A 142 -11.28 -18.24 -5.52
N ILE A 143 -10.73 -17.75 -4.41
CA ILE A 143 -11.13 -18.18 -3.07
C ILE A 143 -12.55 -17.71 -2.74
N ASP A 144 -12.90 -16.46 -3.08
CA ASP A 144 -14.22 -15.89 -2.82
C ASP A 144 -15.30 -16.64 -3.64
N VAL A 145 -15.02 -16.98 -4.91
CA VAL A 145 -15.91 -17.81 -5.75
C VAL A 145 -16.06 -19.22 -5.19
N TYR A 146 -14.97 -19.83 -4.71
CA TYR A 146 -15.03 -21.16 -4.10
C TYR A 146 -15.86 -21.17 -2.80
N ARG A 147 -15.70 -20.13 -1.96
CA ARG A 147 -16.45 -19.96 -0.71
C ARG A 147 -17.90 -19.51 -0.91
N LYS A 148 -18.26 -19.12 -2.14
CA LYS A 148 -19.55 -18.47 -2.48
C LYS A 148 -19.74 -17.12 -1.79
N ASP A 149 -18.64 -16.47 -1.40
CA ASP A 149 -18.64 -15.09 -0.88
C ASP A 149 -18.87 -14.08 -2.02
N ALA A 150 -18.57 -14.46 -3.27
CA ALA A 150 -18.84 -13.66 -4.48
C ALA A 150 -19.21 -14.54 -5.68
N PRO A 151 -20.03 -14.06 -6.63
CA PRO A 151 -20.38 -14.82 -7.83
C PRO A 151 -19.22 -14.90 -8.82
N ALA A 152 -19.10 -16.02 -9.53
CA ALA A 152 -18.15 -16.17 -10.62
C ALA A 152 -18.41 -15.15 -11.75
N GLN A 153 -17.35 -14.61 -12.34
CA GLN A 153 -17.47 -13.71 -13.47
C GLN A 153 -17.54 -14.48 -14.78
N TYR A 154 -18.68 -14.30 -15.45
CA TYR A 154 -18.94 -14.81 -16.80
C TYR A 154 -18.66 -13.77 -17.89
N ARG A 155 -18.26 -12.55 -17.51
CA ARG A 155 -17.87 -11.48 -18.44
C ARG A 155 -16.40 -11.16 -18.23
N PHE A 156 -15.55 -11.61 -19.16
CA PHE A 156 -14.11 -11.42 -19.10
C PHE A 156 -13.71 -9.96 -18.83
N GLY A 157 -14.34 -9.00 -19.52
CA GLY A 157 -14.06 -7.57 -19.34
C GLY A 157 -14.25 -7.07 -17.90
N ARG A 158 -15.17 -7.65 -17.12
CA ARG A 158 -15.37 -7.26 -15.71
C ARG A 158 -14.25 -7.76 -14.81
N LEU A 159 -13.78 -8.99 -15.02
CA LEU A 159 -12.62 -9.51 -14.29
C LEU A 159 -11.33 -8.79 -14.71
N LEU A 160 -11.17 -8.52 -16.01
CA LEU A 160 -10.06 -7.72 -16.51
C LEU A 160 -10.04 -6.33 -15.89
N LEU A 161 -11.19 -5.66 -15.80
CA LEU A 161 -11.28 -4.38 -15.12
C LEU A 161 -10.85 -4.51 -13.65
N TYR A 162 -11.39 -5.47 -12.90
CA TYR A 162 -11.03 -5.67 -11.50
C TYR A 162 -9.50 -5.79 -11.30
N VAL A 163 -8.84 -6.64 -12.10
CA VAL A 163 -7.41 -6.89 -11.93
C VAL A 163 -6.56 -5.73 -12.45
N SER A 164 -6.94 -5.10 -13.56
CA SER A 164 -6.10 -4.08 -14.21
C SER A 164 -6.33 -2.66 -13.71
N MET A 165 -7.41 -2.37 -13.00
CA MET A 165 -7.84 -0.99 -12.66
C MET A 165 -6.71 -0.13 -12.06
N PHE A 166 -6.25 0.89 -12.82
CA PHE A 166 -5.06 1.67 -12.46
C PHE A 166 -5.09 2.33 -11.07
N PRO A 167 -6.23 2.79 -10.50
CA PRO A 167 -6.28 3.29 -9.13
C PRO A 167 -5.71 2.33 -8.08
N GLN A 168 -5.79 1.01 -8.30
CA GLN A 168 -5.39 -0.01 -7.31
C GLN A 168 -4.28 -0.95 -7.80
N LEU A 169 -3.83 -0.81 -9.05
CA LEU A 169 -3.01 -1.82 -9.72
C LEU A 169 -1.59 -1.94 -9.13
N VAL A 170 -0.95 -0.80 -8.87
CA VAL A 170 0.48 -0.74 -8.53
C VAL A 170 0.70 -0.43 -7.05
N ALA A 171 -0.14 0.45 -6.49
CA ALA A 171 -0.02 0.91 -5.12
C ALA A 171 -1.42 1.24 -4.57
N GLY A 172 -1.57 1.09 -3.25
CA GLY A 172 -2.81 1.35 -2.53
C GLY A 172 -3.31 0.13 -1.76
N PRO A 173 -4.58 0.12 -1.34
CA PRO A 173 -5.17 -1.02 -0.65
C PRO A 173 -5.25 -2.25 -1.57
N ILE A 174 -5.00 -3.43 -1.01
CA ILE A 174 -5.32 -4.72 -1.65
C ILE A 174 -6.83 -4.88 -1.65
N VAL A 175 -7.45 -4.53 -2.78
CA VAL A 175 -8.91 -4.63 -2.97
C VAL A 175 -9.28 -6.07 -3.28
N ARG A 176 -10.28 -6.58 -2.55
CA ARG A 176 -10.83 -7.92 -2.77
C ARG A 176 -11.93 -7.87 -3.80
N TYR A 177 -12.13 -8.98 -4.50
CA TYR A 177 -13.11 -9.04 -5.57
C TYR A 177 -14.52 -8.73 -5.05
N GLY A 178 -14.93 -9.34 -3.94
CA GLY A 178 -16.25 -9.10 -3.35
C GLY A 178 -16.52 -7.64 -2.93
N THR A 179 -15.49 -6.80 -2.74
CA THR A 179 -15.67 -5.39 -2.36
C THR A 179 -16.18 -4.54 -3.53
N VAL A 180 -15.76 -4.87 -4.75
CA VAL A 180 -16.01 -4.05 -5.96
C VAL A 180 -16.83 -4.78 -7.01
N ALA A 181 -17.15 -6.05 -6.81
CA ALA A 181 -17.87 -6.89 -7.77
C ALA A 181 -19.20 -6.27 -8.21
N GLU A 182 -19.97 -5.73 -7.26
CA GLU A 182 -21.24 -5.04 -7.53
C GLU A 182 -21.00 -3.70 -8.24
N GLU A 183 -20.06 -2.90 -7.76
CA GLU A 183 -19.72 -1.57 -8.29
C GLU A 183 -19.20 -1.59 -9.75
N ILE A 184 -18.60 -2.71 -10.17
CA ILE A 184 -18.22 -2.93 -11.58
C ILE A 184 -19.45 -3.01 -12.48
N GLY A 185 -20.53 -3.61 -11.98
CA GLY A 185 -21.79 -3.80 -12.71
C GLY A 185 -22.75 -2.63 -12.56
N ASP A 186 -22.81 -2.04 -11.38
CA ASP A 186 -23.69 -0.93 -11.04
C ASP A 186 -23.04 -0.02 -10.00
N ARG A 187 -22.74 1.22 -10.40
CA ARG A 187 -22.18 2.25 -9.52
C ARG A 187 -22.74 3.62 -9.82
N HIS A 188 -22.91 4.38 -8.75
CA HIS A 188 -23.39 5.75 -8.76
C HIS A 188 -22.32 6.70 -8.22
N ILE A 189 -22.21 7.87 -8.86
CA ILE A 189 -21.24 8.89 -8.51
C ILE A 189 -22.02 10.17 -8.25
N SER A 190 -21.96 10.69 -7.03
CA SER A 190 -22.48 12.01 -6.69
C SER A 190 -21.41 13.09 -6.90
N ALA A 191 -21.82 14.35 -7.03
CA ALA A 191 -20.88 15.48 -7.06
C ALA A 191 -20.06 15.58 -5.76
N SER A 192 -20.65 15.19 -4.62
CA SER A 192 -19.94 15.11 -3.34
C SER A 192 -18.87 14.02 -3.33
N ASP A 193 -19.11 12.87 -3.97
CA ASP A 193 -18.11 11.80 -4.04
C ASP A 193 -16.92 12.21 -4.88
N PHE A 194 -17.16 12.88 -6.01
CA PHE A 194 -16.11 13.46 -6.81
C PHE A 194 -15.29 14.51 -6.03
N ALA A 195 -15.95 15.43 -5.34
CA ALA A 195 -15.27 16.47 -4.56
C ALA A 195 -14.45 15.87 -3.39
N GLU A 196 -14.99 14.88 -2.69
CA GLU A 196 -14.28 14.20 -1.60
C GLU A 196 -13.12 13.36 -2.11
N GLY A 197 -13.32 12.63 -3.22
CA GLY A 197 -12.28 11.85 -3.87
C GLY A 197 -11.13 12.71 -4.38
N ALA A 198 -11.43 13.82 -5.07
CA ALA A 198 -10.42 14.75 -5.59
C ALA A 198 -9.65 15.43 -4.45
N TYR A 199 -10.34 15.85 -3.39
CA TYR A 199 -9.70 16.41 -2.20
C TYR A 199 -8.76 15.39 -1.54
N ARG A 200 -9.21 14.13 -1.40
CA ARG A 200 -8.40 13.05 -0.84
C ARG A 200 -7.17 12.74 -1.71
N PHE A 201 -7.34 12.73 -3.02
CA PHE A 201 -6.24 12.56 -3.97
C PHE A 201 -5.16 13.63 -3.76
N LEU A 202 -5.55 14.91 -3.64
CA LEU A 202 -4.61 16.01 -3.43
C LEU A 202 -3.92 15.95 -2.06
N ILE A 203 -4.62 15.49 -1.01
CA ILE A 203 -3.99 15.20 0.29
C ILE A 203 -2.93 14.08 0.14
N GLY A 204 -3.23 13.02 -0.60
CA GLY A 204 -2.29 11.94 -0.89
C GLY A 204 -1.07 12.42 -1.68
N LEU A 205 -1.28 13.26 -2.70
CA LEU A 205 -0.21 13.91 -3.47
C LEU A 205 0.69 14.77 -2.56
N GLY A 206 0.08 15.57 -1.67
CA GLY A 206 0.81 16.37 -0.69
C GLY A 206 1.65 15.52 0.27
N LYS A 207 1.10 14.42 0.80
CA LYS A 207 1.87 13.47 1.63
C LYS A 207 3.07 12.89 0.89
N LYS A 208 2.87 12.47 -0.37
CA LYS A 208 3.95 11.92 -1.20
C LYS A 208 5.04 12.97 -1.45
N VAL A 209 4.67 14.10 -2.02
CA VAL A 209 5.66 15.05 -2.57
C VAL A 209 6.22 15.98 -1.50
N LEU A 210 5.39 16.53 -0.61
CA LEU A 210 5.85 17.54 0.36
C LEU A 210 6.49 16.92 1.61
N LEU A 211 6.15 15.66 1.93
CA LEU A 211 6.69 14.98 3.12
C LEU A 211 7.59 13.81 2.72
N ALA A 212 7.04 12.81 2.03
CA ALA A 212 7.78 11.56 1.82
C ALA A 212 9.05 11.75 0.97
N ASN A 213 8.98 12.53 -0.12
CA ASN A 213 10.16 12.83 -0.94
C ASN A 213 11.21 13.61 -0.14
N GLN A 214 10.81 14.58 0.69
CA GLN A 214 11.75 15.32 1.54
C GLN A 214 12.41 14.43 2.59
N PHE A 215 11.67 13.50 3.21
CA PHE A 215 12.28 12.50 4.10
C PHE A 215 13.19 11.53 3.34
N SER A 216 12.91 11.23 2.07
CA SER A 216 13.79 10.41 1.24
C SER A 216 15.17 11.03 1.07
N GLU A 217 15.27 12.36 0.98
CA GLU A 217 16.56 13.06 0.87
C GLU A 217 17.38 12.89 2.16
N ILE A 218 16.74 13.01 3.33
CA ILE A 218 17.37 12.78 4.64
C ILE A 218 17.80 11.31 4.76
N VAL A 219 16.95 10.37 4.34
CA VAL A 219 17.28 8.94 4.34
C VAL A 219 18.48 8.65 3.46
N ASP A 220 18.53 9.24 2.26
CA ASP A 220 19.64 9.05 1.33
C ASP A 220 20.95 9.60 1.90
N GLN A 221 20.89 10.73 2.60
CA GLN A 221 22.04 11.34 3.28
C GLN A 221 22.67 10.42 4.35
N PHE A 222 21.86 9.70 5.13
CA PHE A 222 22.37 8.88 6.25
C PHE A 222 22.52 7.39 5.93
N LEU A 223 21.63 6.82 5.12
CA LEU A 223 21.49 5.36 4.99
C LEU A 223 21.86 4.81 3.60
N ARG A 224 21.92 5.64 2.55
CA ARG A 224 22.21 5.15 1.19
C ARG A 224 23.71 4.98 0.95
N GLY A 225 24.52 5.92 1.42
CA GLY A 225 25.98 5.93 1.27
C GLY A 225 26.73 4.94 2.17
N SER A 226 28.02 5.21 2.37
CA SER A 226 28.87 4.43 3.28
C SER A 226 28.39 4.58 4.71
N LEU A 227 28.15 3.46 5.39
CA LEU A 227 27.80 3.44 6.80
C LEU A 227 29.01 3.71 7.72
N HIS A 228 30.24 3.64 7.19
CA HIS A 228 31.45 3.74 8.01
C HIS A 228 31.58 5.10 8.73
N ASP A 229 31.15 6.18 8.08
CA ASP A 229 31.26 7.54 8.61
C ASP A 229 30.00 7.99 9.36
N LEU A 230 29.01 7.10 9.50
CA LEU A 230 27.74 7.36 10.14
C LEU A 230 27.92 7.43 11.66
N SER A 231 27.49 8.52 12.29
CA SER A 231 27.43 8.62 13.74
C SER A 231 26.26 7.82 14.33
N THR A 232 26.35 7.45 15.61
CA THR A 232 25.28 6.70 16.30
C THR A 232 23.94 7.43 16.27
N THR A 233 23.94 8.73 16.53
CA THR A 233 22.72 9.56 16.45
C THR A 233 22.24 9.74 15.02
N GLY A 234 23.15 9.86 14.05
CA GLY A 234 22.83 9.86 12.61
C GLY A 234 22.10 8.59 12.16
N ALA A 235 22.47 7.42 12.68
CA ALA A 235 21.77 6.17 12.38
C ALA A 235 20.30 6.19 12.84
N TRP A 236 20.03 6.73 14.03
CA TRP A 236 18.68 6.88 14.55
C TRP A 236 17.86 7.94 13.80
N ILE A 237 18.48 9.06 13.43
CA ILE A 237 17.83 10.09 12.59
C ILE A 237 17.50 9.52 11.21
N GLY A 238 18.42 8.80 10.59
CA GLY A 238 18.20 8.15 9.30
C GLY A 238 17.03 7.18 9.33
N ILE A 239 16.95 6.31 10.35
CA ILE A 239 15.84 5.33 10.42
C ILE A 239 14.51 5.95 10.83
N LEU A 240 14.54 7.02 11.64
CA LEU A 240 13.35 7.80 11.95
C LEU A 240 12.82 8.53 10.70
N ALA A 241 13.71 9.10 9.89
CA ALA A 241 13.35 9.69 8.60
C ALA A 241 12.75 8.63 7.68
N PHE A 242 13.32 7.42 7.64
CA PHE A 242 12.78 6.31 6.87
C PHE A 242 11.38 5.89 7.34
N ALA A 243 11.12 5.89 8.65
CA ALA A 243 9.78 5.63 9.17
C ALA A 243 8.76 6.65 8.62
N PHE A 244 9.05 7.95 8.65
CA PHE A 244 8.15 8.94 8.04
C PHE A 244 8.08 8.82 6.52
N GLN A 245 9.19 8.56 5.84
CA GLN A 245 9.23 8.33 4.39
C GLN A 245 8.28 7.20 4.00
N ILE A 246 8.47 6.00 4.55
CA ILE A 246 7.67 4.82 4.18
C ILE A 246 6.18 5.04 4.52
N TYR A 247 5.88 5.70 5.63
CA TYR A 247 4.51 6.01 6.01
C TYR A 247 3.83 7.02 5.08
N PHE A 248 4.43 8.19 4.84
CA PHE A 248 3.81 9.22 4.02
C PHE A 248 3.80 8.85 2.54
N ASP A 249 4.78 8.08 2.08
CA ASP A 249 4.78 7.56 0.71
C ASP A 249 3.59 6.60 0.54
N PHE A 250 3.53 5.56 1.37
CA PHE A 250 2.54 4.51 1.17
C PHE A 250 1.12 4.95 1.54
N SER A 251 0.96 5.73 2.61
CA SER A 251 -0.34 6.34 2.92
C SER A 251 -0.75 7.39 1.89
N GLY A 252 0.19 8.13 1.31
CA GLY A 252 -0.06 9.07 0.22
C GLY A 252 -0.60 8.38 -1.04
N TYR A 253 0.06 7.31 -1.48
CA TYR A 253 -0.43 6.47 -2.58
C TYR A 253 -1.78 5.82 -2.28
N SER A 254 -1.99 5.34 -1.05
CA SER A 254 -3.28 4.79 -0.64
C SER A 254 -4.39 5.85 -0.68
N ASP A 255 -4.13 7.09 -0.24
CA ASP A 255 -5.08 8.18 -0.34
C ASP A 255 -5.39 8.59 -1.78
N MET A 256 -4.38 8.60 -2.66
CA MET A 256 -4.57 8.83 -4.10
C MET A 256 -5.44 7.72 -4.73
N ALA A 257 -5.13 6.45 -4.43
CA ALA A 257 -5.89 5.30 -4.89
C ALA A 257 -7.37 5.35 -4.46
N ILE A 258 -7.61 5.55 -3.15
CA ILE A 258 -8.98 5.62 -2.59
C ILE A 258 -9.71 6.86 -3.11
N GLY A 259 -9.01 7.99 -3.25
CA GLY A 259 -9.58 9.22 -3.81
C GLY A 259 -10.06 9.04 -5.25
N MET A 260 -9.22 8.45 -6.10
CA MET A 260 -9.61 8.14 -7.49
C MET A 260 -10.70 7.08 -7.58
N GLY A 261 -10.62 6.03 -6.76
CA GLY A 261 -11.69 5.02 -6.65
C GLY A 261 -13.03 5.69 -6.39
N ARG A 262 -13.08 6.58 -5.38
CA ARG A 262 -14.30 7.31 -5.02
C ARG A 262 -14.80 8.22 -6.14
N CYS A 263 -13.93 8.94 -6.83
CA CYS A 263 -14.30 9.74 -8.01
C CYS A 263 -14.91 8.89 -9.13
N LEU A 264 -14.56 7.61 -9.20
CA LEU A 264 -15.04 6.66 -10.21
C LEU A 264 -16.24 5.83 -9.74
N GLY A 265 -16.66 5.97 -8.49
CA GLY A 265 -17.77 5.23 -7.87
C GLY A 265 -17.37 3.89 -7.26
N PHE A 266 -16.09 3.69 -6.96
CA PHE A 266 -15.57 2.52 -6.26
C PHE A 266 -15.16 2.86 -4.82
N HIS A 267 -15.63 2.07 -3.85
CA HIS A 267 -15.37 2.31 -2.43
C HIS A 267 -14.30 1.36 -1.89
N PHE A 268 -13.04 1.79 -1.96
CA PHE A 268 -11.92 1.04 -1.41
C PHE A 268 -11.80 1.19 0.11
N ASN A 269 -11.31 0.14 0.76
CA ASN A 269 -11.06 0.13 2.20
C ASN A 269 -9.85 1.00 2.59
N GLU A 270 -9.88 1.52 3.82
CA GLU A 270 -8.74 2.22 4.41
C GLU A 270 -7.53 1.30 4.56
N ASN A 271 -6.34 1.85 4.30
CA ASN A 271 -5.09 1.11 4.45
C ASN A 271 -4.26 1.54 5.66
N PHE A 272 -4.49 2.76 6.17
CA PHE A 272 -3.75 3.34 7.29
C PHE A 272 -4.68 4.08 8.24
N ASP A 273 -4.50 3.89 9.54
CA ASP A 273 -5.20 4.62 10.60
C ASP A 273 -4.23 5.09 11.69
N HIS A 274 -3.45 6.11 11.38
CA HIS A 274 -2.48 6.74 12.30
C HIS A 274 -1.61 5.71 13.06
N PRO A 275 -0.84 4.87 12.37
CA PRO A 275 -0.16 3.74 12.99
C PRO A 275 0.84 4.13 14.08
N TYR A 276 1.50 5.28 13.95
CA TYR A 276 2.51 5.69 14.93
C TYR A 276 1.96 6.10 16.30
N ILE A 277 0.64 6.28 16.50
CA ILE A 277 0.11 6.56 17.86
C ILE A 277 -0.08 5.29 18.71
N SER A 278 0.29 4.14 18.19
CA SER A 278 0.02 2.83 18.80
C SER A 278 0.76 2.63 20.12
N ARG A 279 0.11 1.87 21.01
CA ARG A 279 0.62 1.49 22.34
C ARG A 279 1.06 0.02 22.43
N SER A 280 0.93 -0.72 21.34
CA SER A 280 1.47 -2.07 21.18
C SER A 280 1.75 -2.33 19.71
N ILE A 281 2.61 -3.30 19.41
CA ILE A 281 2.87 -3.77 18.06
C ILE A 281 1.63 -4.45 17.45
N THR A 282 0.83 -5.13 18.27
CA THR A 282 -0.45 -5.68 17.86
C THR A 282 -1.42 -4.59 17.39
N GLU A 283 -1.46 -3.44 18.07
CA GLU A 283 -2.26 -2.29 17.64
C GLU A 283 -1.68 -1.65 16.37
N PHE A 284 -0.36 -1.49 16.30
CA PHE A 284 0.33 -0.94 15.13
C PHE A 284 -0.06 -1.66 13.85
N TRP A 285 0.00 -2.98 13.83
CA TRP A 285 -0.34 -3.79 12.64
C TRP A 285 -1.84 -3.89 12.34
N ARG A 286 -2.71 -3.41 13.24
CA ARG A 286 -4.13 -3.18 12.94
C ARG A 286 -4.39 -1.82 12.28
N ARG A 287 -3.41 -0.91 12.34
CA ARG A 287 -3.47 0.45 11.81
C ARG A 287 -2.55 0.65 10.59
N TRP A 288 -1.61 -0.25 10.38
CA TRP A 288 -0.65 -0.24 9.28
C TRP A 288 -1.01 -1.29 8.22
N HIS A 289 -1.04 -0.90 6.95
CA HIS A 289 -1.28 -1.78 5.80
C HIS A 289 -2.47 -2.75 6.02
N ILE A 290 -3.59 -2.17 6.45
CA ILE A 290 -4.78 -2.88 6.94
C ILE A 290 -5.30 -3.88 5.89
N SER A 291 -5.23 -3.54 4.60
CA SER A 291 -5.68 -4.44 3.54
C SER A 291 -4.84 -5.72 3.48
N LEU A 292 -3.51 -5.64 3.65
CA LEU A 292 -2.62 -6.79 3.67
C LEU A 292 -2.84 -7.63 4.93
N GLY A 293 -2.90 -6.99 6.09
CA GLY A 293 -3.16 -7.67 7.36
C GLY A 293 -4.50 -8.42 7.34
N SER A 294 -5.54 -7.81 6.79
CA SER A 294 -6.85 -8.46 6.62
C SER A 294 -6.80 -9.60 5.60
N PHE A 295 -6.06 -9.45 4.49
CA PHE A 295 -5.90 -10.50 3.48
C PHE A 295 -5.26 -11.76 4.10
N PHE A 296 -4.10 -11.63 4.75
CA PHE A 296 -3.47 -12.77 5.40
C PHE A 296 -4.33 -13.37 6.52
N ARG A 297 -5.06 -12.54 7.28
CA ARG A 297 -5.99 -13.03 8.29
C ARG A 297 -7.08 -13.91 7.67
N ASP A 298 -7.72 -13.46 6.60
CA ASP A 298 -8.94 -14.08 6.09
C ASP A 298 -8.65 -15.24 5.10
N TYR A 299 -7.51 -15.20 4.41
CA TYR A 299 -7.12 -16.20 3.42
C TYR A 299 -6.05 -17.20 3.91
N VAL A 300 -5.31 -16.89 4.98
CA VAL A 300 -4.27 -17.79 5.52
C VAL A 300 -4.53 -18.15 6.98
N TYR A 301 -4.61 -17.16 7.87
CA TYR A 301 -4.71 -17.39 9.32
C TYR A 301 -5.97 -18.17 9.73
N ILE A 302 -7.15 -17.71 9.30
CA ILE A 302 -8.43 -18.35 9.65
C ILE A 302 -8.52 -19.78 9.10
N PRO A 303 -8.19 -20.05 7.82
CA PRO A 303 -8.14 -21.42 7.28
C PRO A 303 -7.19 -22.38 8.01
N MET A 304 -6.08 -21.90 8.56
CA MET A 304 -5.16 -22.72 9.37
C MET A 304 -5.69 -23.05 10.79
N GLY A 305 -6.92 -22.66 11.11
CA GLY A 305 -7.55 -22.86 12.42
C GLY A 305 -7.54 -21.62 13.31
N GLY A 306 -6.94 -20.51 12.85
CA GLY A 306 -6.95 -19.22 13.52
C GLY A 306 -6.55 -19.29 14.99
N ASN A 307 -7.43 -18.80 15.86
CA ASN A 307 -7.23 -18.84 17.32
C ASN A 307 -7.56 -20.20 17.95
N ARG A 308 -8.17 -21.14 17.22
CA ARG A 308 -8.72 -22.39 17.77
C ARG A 308 -7.70 -23.54 17.77
N ARG A 309 -6.77 -23.58 16.82
CA ARG A 309 -5.74 -24.64 16.69
C ARG A 309 -4.39 -24.04 16.33
N HIS A 310 -3.31 -24.55 16.92
CA HIS A 310 -1.92 -24.18 16.63
C HIS A 310 -1.66 -22.67 16.54
N GLN A 311 -2.31 -21.87 17.41
CA GLN A 311 -2.29 -20.40 17.34
C GLN A 311 -0.88 -19.80 17.23
N PRO A 312 0.14 -20.24 17.98
CA PRO A 312 1.50 -19.72 17.82
C PRO A 312 2.08 -19.98 16.42
N LEU A 313 1.94 -21.21 15.91
CA LEU A 313 2.44 -21.59 14.59
C LEU A 313 1.71 -20.81 13.48
N ASN A 314 0.40 -20.60 13.62
CA ASN A 314 -0.39 -19.83 12.66
C ASN A 314 0.06 -18.37 12.61
N ILE A 315 0.37 -17.76 13.76
CA ILE A 315 0.91 -16.39 13.82
C ILE A 315 2.28 -16.34 13.13
N LEU A 316 3.20 -17.23 13.49
CA LEU A 316 4.55 -17.27 12.89
C LEU A 316 4.51 -17.53 11.38
N CYS A 317 3.61 -18.41 10.91
CA CYS A 317 3.44 -18.70 9.49
C CYS A 317 2.93 -17.46 8.72
N VAL A 318 1.91 -16.77 9.23
CA VAL A 318 1.41 -15.53 8.62
C VAL A 318 2.50 -14.47 8.54
N TRP A 319 3.26 -14.30 9.62
CA TRP A 319 4.33 -13.31 9.69
C TRP A 319 5.53 -13.66 8.79
N PHE A 320 5.88 -14.95 8.69
CA PHE A 320 6.86 -15.45 7.72
C PHE A 320 6.42 -15.13 6.28
N LEU A 321 5.18 -15.45 5.92
CA LEU A 321 4.63 -15.17 4.59
C LEU A 321 4.50 -13.67 4.31
N THR A 322 4.21 -12.87 5.34
CA THR A 322 4.15 -11.41 5.24
C THR A 322 5.53 -10.83 4.96
N GLY A 323 6.57 -11.31 5.65
CA GLY A 323 7.96 -10.98 5.35
C GLY A 323 8.34 -11.34 3.92
N LEU A 324 8.11 -12.60 3.53
CA LEU A 324 8.41 -13.08 2.17
C LEU A 324 7.68 -12.25 1.09
N TRP A 325 6.42 -11.87 1.34
CA TRP A 325 5.66 -11.02 0.44
C TRP A 325 6.29 -9.65 0.22
N HIS A 326 7.01 -9.09 1.20
CA HIS A 326 7.60 -7.77 1.05
C HIS A 326 8.84 -7.74 0.15
N GLY A 327 9.65 -8.80 0.14
CA GLY A 327 10.81 -8.87 -0.76
C GLY A 327 11.51 -10.22 -0.72
N ALA A 328 12.39 -10.44 -1.71
CA ALA A 328 13.05 -11.72 -1.95
C ALA A 328 14.44 -11.78 -1.28
N SER A 329 14.51 -11.49 0.01
CA SER A 329 15.74 -11.58 0.82
C SER A 329 15.46 -12.14 2.21
N TRP A 330 16.50 -12.70 2.85
CA TRP A 330 16.39 -13.22 4.21
C TRP A 330 16.13 -12.12 5.26
N ASN A 331 16.49 -10.87 4.98
CA ASN A 331 16.22 -9.75 5.88
C ASN A 331 14.71 -9.49 6.01
N PHE A 332 13.93 -9.64 4.93
CA PHE A 332 12.47 -9.54 5.01
C PHE A 332 11.83 -10.69 5.78
N VAL A 333 12.38 -11.90 5.67
CA VAL A 333 11.95 -13.05 6.49
C VAL A 333 12.23 -12.79 7.97
N LEU A 334 13.44 -12.31 8.28
CA LEU A 334 13.84 -11.92 9.64
C LEU A 334 12.92 -10.84 10.20
N TRP A 335 12.61 -9.82 9.40
CA TRP A 335 11.67 -8.75 9.73
C TRP A 335 10.26 -9.27 10.05
N GLY A 336 9.75 -10.19 9.22
CA GLY A 336 8.44 -10.80 9.41
C GLY A 336 8.41 -11.58 10.73
N LEU A 337 9.37 -12.47 10.95
CA LEU A 337 9.48 -13.28 12.16
C LEU A 337 9.71 -12.43 13.41
N TYR A 338 10.48 -11.35 13.32
CA TYR A 338 10.67 -10.37 14.39
C TYR A 338 9.34 -9.83 14.91
N PHE A 339 8.48 -9.32 14.01
CA PHE A 339 7.16 -8.84 14.40
C PHE A 339 6.22 -9.98 14.82
N GLY A 340 6.31 -11.15 14.19
CA GLY A 340 5.52 -12.31 14.58
C GLY A 340 5.78 -12.78 16.00
N LEU A 341 7.04 -12.80 16.42
CA LEU A 341 7.43 -13.11 17.80
C LEU A 341 6.93 -12.05 18.78
N ILE A 342 7.05 -10.76 18.45
CA ILE A 342 6.55 -9.70 19.33
C ILE A 342 5.03 -9.78 19.48
N VAL A 343 4.27 -9.90 18.38
CA VAL A 343 2.82 -10.04 18.43
C VAL A 343 2.39 -11.28 19.23
N LEU A 344 3.13 -12.39 19.08
CA LEU A 344 2.90 -13.60 19.86
C LEU A 344 3.11 -13.35 21.36
N LEU A 345 4.24 -12.72 21.73
CA LEU A 345 4.57 -12.41 23.12
C LEU A 345 3.55 -11.44 23.72
N GLU A 346 3.27 -10.32 23.05
CA GLU A 346 2.30 -9.32 23.51
C GLU A 346 0.93 -9.96 23.80
N LYS A 347 0.48 -10.88 22.92
CA LYS A 347 -0.79 -11.57 23.08
C LYS A 347 -0.88 -12.38 24.37
N TYR A 348 0.20 -13.03 24.80
CA TYR A 348 0.22 -13.86 26.01
C TYR A 348 0.65 -13.10 27.27
N THR A 349 1.38 -11.99 27.14
CA THR A 349 1.92 -11.20 28.26
C THR A 349 1.33 -9.79 28.29
N LEU A 350 1.82 -8.89 27.44
CA LEU A 350 1.58 -7.45 27.49
C LEU A 350 0.09 -7.09 27.46
N LEU A 351 -0.69 -7.68 26.53
CA LEU A 351 -2.10 -7.35 26.35
C LEU A 351 -2.97 -7.67 27.57
N ARG A 352 -2.51 -8.57 28.46
CA ARG A 352 -3.22 -8.88 29.72
C ARG A 352 -3.02 -7.78 30.77
N VAL A 353 -1.87 -7.12 30.76
CA VAL A 353 -1.48 -6.12 31.76
C VAL A 353 -1.46 -4.68 31.22
N ILE A 354 -1.70 -4.48 29.93
CA ILE A 354 -1.56 -3.19 29.23
C ILE A 354 -2.30 -2.03 29.89
N ARG A 355 -3.44 -2.30 30.56
CA ARG A 355 -4.23 -1.28 31.27
C ARG A 355 -3.54 -0.72 32.53
N HIS A 356 -2.57 -1.44 33.08
CA HIS A 356 -1.83 -1.04 34.28
C HIS A 356 -0.53 -0.28 33.96
N ILE A 357 -0.10 -0.26 32.69
CA ILE A 357 1.13 0.39 32.26
C ILE A 357 0.78 1.80 31.74
N PRO A 358 1.50 2.85 32.18
CA PRO A 358 1.30 4.20 31.66
C PRO A 358 1.38 4.25 30.13
N ALA A 359 0.39 4.89 29.50
CA ALA A 359 0.30 5.00 28.04
C ALA A 359 1.55 5.58 27.36
N PRO A 360 2.27 6.60 27.92
CA PRO A 360 3.49 7.10 27.31
C PRO A 360 4.61 6.05 27.23
N LEU A 361 4.73 5.18 28.24
CA LEU A 361 5.75 4.12 28.25
C LEU A 361 5.46 3.05 27.20
N LEU A 362 4.20 2.66 27.07
CA LEU A 362 3.74 1.73 26.03
C LEU A 362 3.96 2.28 24.62
N HIS A 363 3.74 3.58 24.46
CA HIS A 363 3.96 4.27 23.20
C HIS A 363 5.46 4.32 22.84
N LEU A 364 6.32 4.69 23.78
CA LEU A 364 7.78 4.67 23.59
C LEU A 364 8.30 3.27 23.28
N TYR A 365 7.81 2.26 24.02
CA TYR A 365 8.09 0.84 23.75
C TYR A 365 7.74 0.45 22.30
N SER A 366 6.54 0.81 21.86
CA SER A 366 6.07 0.49 20.51
C SER A 366 6.91 1.20 19.46
N LEU A 367 7.17 2.50 19.61
CA LEU A 367 7.99 3.27 18.67
C LEU A 367 9.39 2.70 18.53
N LEU A 368 10.05 2.33 19.63
CA LEU A 368 11.39 1.75 19.58
C LEU A 368 11.41 0.44 18.77
N LEU A 369 10.47 -0.47 19.03
CA LEU A 369 10.37 -1.74 18.29
C LEU A 369 10.00 -1.53 16.82
N ILE A 370 9.16 -0.54 16.53
CA ILE A 370 8.83 -0.15 15.16
C ILE A 370 10.08 0.34 14.42
N LEU A 371 10.90 1.21 15.03
CA LEU A 371 12.12 1.74 14.42
C LEU A 371 13.19 0.66 14.21
N ILE A 372 13.35 -0.26 15.18
CA ILE A 372 14.22 -1.43 15.01
C ILE A 372 13.73 -2.30 13.84
N GLY A 373 12.42 -2.57 13.79
CA GLY A 373 11.80 -3.29 12.68
C GLY A 373 12.07 -2.59 11.34
N TRP A 374 11.93 -1.27 11.27
CA TRP A 374 12.26 -0.53 10.04
C TRP A 374 13.74 -0.63 9.65
N GLY A 375 14.66 -0.69 10.63
CA GLY A 375 16.07 -0.98 10.37
C GLY A 375 16.27 -2.31 9.65
N ILE A 376 15.59 -3.37 10.12
CA ILE A 376 15.63 -4.70 9.47
C ILE A 376 15.01 -4.66 8.08
N PHE A 377 13.94 -3.89 7.88
CA PHE A 377 13.25 -3.76 6.60
C PHE A 377 14.06 -2.99 5.54
N TYR A 378 14.81 -1.96 5.97
CA TYR A 378 15.48 -1.03 5.06
C TYR A 378 16.67 -1.66 4.34
N PHE A 379 17.47 -2.47 5.05
CA PHE A 379 18.65 -3.12 4.51
C PHE A 379 18.29 -4.50 3.97
N ASP A 380 18.62 -4.76 2.72
CA ASP A 380 18.47 -6.04 2.02
C ASP A 380 19.75 -6.90 2.08
N ASP A 381 20.89 -6.27 2.34
CA ASP A 381 22.18 -6.93 2.60
C ASP A 381 22.43 -7.16 4.10
N PHE A 382 22.84 -8.38 4.46
CA PHE A 382 23.05 -8.78 5.85
C PHE A 382 24.29 -8.11 6.48
N SER A 383 25.32 -7.82 5.69
CA SER A 383 26.53 -7.14 6.19
C SER A 383 26.25 -5.68 6.53
N ARG A 384 25.51 -4.96 5.68
CA ARG A 384 25.05 -3.60 5.96
C ARG A 384 24.09 -3.54 7.13
N LEU A 385 23.18 -4.51 7.25
CA LEU A 385 22.25 -4.62 8.38
C LEU A 385 23.01 -4.73 9.72
N THR A 386 23.97 -5.66 9.80
CA THR A 386 24.78 -5.87 11.02
C THR A 386 25.64 -4.65 11.34
N SER A 387 26.25 -4.03 10.32
CA SER A 387 26.99 -2.77 10.46
C SER A 387 26.12 -1.64 11.01
N PHE A 388 24.91 -1.47 10.48
CA PHE A 388 23.96 -0.46 10.93
C PHE A 388 23.59 -0.63 12.41
N PHE A 389 23.23 -1.85 12.84
CA PHE A 389 22.88 -2.08 14.25
C PHE A 389 24.08 -1.98 15.21
N SER A 390 25.30 -2.30 14.74
CA SER A 390 26.52 -2.03 15.49
C SER A 390 26.69 -0.52 15.76
N ILE A 391 26.52 0.30 14.72
CA ILE A 391 26.60 1.77 14.82
C ILE A 391 25.50 2.33 15.71
N ALA A 392 24.25 1.90 15.50
CA ALA A 392 23.08 2.35 16.26
C ALA A 392 23.14 1.99 17.75
N SER A 393 23.89 0.93 18.10
CA SER A 393 24.16 0.52 19.48
C SER A 393 25.33 1.25 20.15
N GLY A 394 26.00 2.17 19.46
CA GLY A 394 27.07 3.01 20.02
C GLY A 394 28.48 2.67 19.58
N HIS A 395 28.67 1.69 18.69
CA HIS A 395 30.00 1.30 18.18
C HIS A 395 30.47 2.15 16.99
N ALA A 396 29.88 3.32 16.79
CA ALA A 396 30.31 4.26 15.77
C ALA A 396 31.61 4.97 16.19
N ALA A 397 32.40 5.43 15.22
CA ALA A 397 33.58 6.25 15.51
C ALA A 397 33.23 7.57 16.23
N ARG A 398 32.00 8.07 16.03
CA ARG A 398 31.47 9.27 16.68
C ARG A 398 30.05 9.02 17.14
N PHE A 399 29.72 9.46 18.36
CA PHE A 399 28.35 9.38 18.85
C PHE A 399 27.41 10.36 18.12
N HIS A 400 27.90 11.56 17.82
CA HIS A 400 27.14 12.64 17.20
C HIS A 400 28.04 13.52 16.32
N ASP A 401 27.46 14.13 15.29
CA ASP A 401 28.16 15.00 14.35
C ASP A 401 27.31 16.22 13.92
N PHE A 402 27.97 17.14 13.20
CA PHE A 402 27.32 18.35 12.69
C PHE A 402 26.28 18.05 11.60
N VAL A 403 26.46 16.99 10.83
CA VAL A 403 25.53 16.58 9.76
C VAL A 403 24.17 16.18 10.37
N THR A 404 24.20 15.42 11.45
CA THR A 404 23.03 15.03 12.26
C THR A 404 22.33 16.24 12.85
N THR A 405 23.10 17.23 13.30
CA THR A 405 22.55 18.50 13.81
C THR A 405 21.81 19.26 12.71
N GLY A 406 22.44 19.43 11.54
CA GLY A 406 21.84 20.10 10.38
C GLY A 406 20.54 19.41 9.95
N ALA A 407 20.55 18.09 9.83
CA ALA A 407 19.36 17.32 9.44
C ALA A 407 18.15 17.51 10.37
N PHE A 408 18.38 17.85 11.64
CA PHE A 408 17.29 18.15 12.59
C PHE A 408 16.84 19.60 12.50
N PHE A 409 17.77 20.56 12.59
CA PHE A 409 17.44 21.98 12.68
C PHE A 409 17.07 22.61 11.34
N ASP A 410 17.76 22.25 10.25
CA ASP A 410 17.47 22.78 8.92
C ASP A 410 16.11 22.28 8.40
N HIS A 411 15.67 21.12 8.90
CA HIS A 411 14.38 20.50 8.56
C HIS A 411 13.38 20.51 9.73
N PHE A 412 13.54 21.39 10.71
CA PHE A 412 12.71 21.43 11.92
C PHE A 412 11.19 21.45 11.63
N TRP A 413 10.78 22.26 10.65
CA TRP A 413 9.37 22.38 10.25
C TRP A 413 8.83 21.11 9.56
N LEU A 414 9.69 20.42 8.82
CA LEU A 414 9.34 19.14 8.19
C LEU A 414 9.08 18.07 9.26
N TRP A 415 9.98 17.93 10.24
CA TRP A 415 9.80 17.03 11.38
C TRP A 415 8.52 17.32 12.17
N THR A 416 8.27 18.60 12.45
CA THR A 416 7.08 19.05 13.17
C THR A 416 5.81 18.71 12.39
N ALA A 417 5.77 19.01 11.09
CA ALA A 417 4.65 18.69 10.23
C ALA A 417 4.41 17.17 10.16
N ALA A 418 5.46 16.37 10.04
CA ALA A 418 5.41 14.92 10.00
C ALA A 418 4.79 14.32 11.26
N ILE A 419 5.25 14.77 12.43
CA ILE A 419 4.71 14.32 13.73
C ILE A 419 3.22 14.66 13.80
N LEU A 420 2.85 15.93 13.57
CA LEU A 420 1.46 16.37 13.66
C LEU A 420 0.55 15.61 12.68
N LEU A 421 0.95 15.49 11.41
CA LEU A 421 0.14 14.87 10.35
C LEU A 421 0.10 13.33 10.45
N SER A 422 1.01 12.72 11.21
CA SER A 422 0.94 11.30 11.55
C SER A 422 -0.11 10.99 12.64
N THR A 423 -0.61 12.00 13.34
CA THR A 423 -1.64 11.89 14.39
C THR A 423 -3.04 12.24 13.85
N PRO A 424 -4.13 11.86 14.55
CA PRO A 424 -5.50 12.22 14.16
C PRO A 424 -5.85 13.72 14.34
N ILE A 425 -4.88 14.62 14.23
CA ILE A 425 -5.08 16.06 14.42
C ILE A 425 -6.15 16.62 13.49
N ARG A 426 -6.21 16.14 12.24
CA ARG A 426 -7.21 16.57 11.25
C ARG A 426 -8.63 16.19 11.67
N SER A 427 -8.84 14.95 12.13
CA SER A 427 -10.16 14.48 12.57
C SER A 427 -10.56 15.12 13.90
N TRP A 428 -9.59 15.37 14.78
CA TRP A 428 -9.81 16.14 16.00
C TRP A 428 -10.24 17.57 15.69
N LEU A 429 -9.49 18.30 14.86
CA LEU A 429 -9.82 19.68 14.45
C LEU A 429 -11.19 19.75 13.76
N SER A 430 -11.48 18.83 12.84
CA SER A 430 -12.79 18.80 12.17
C SER A 430 -13.93 18.55 13.16
N SER A 431 -13.74 17.64 14.13
CA SER A 431 -14.75 17.37 15.16
C SER A 431 -15.01 18.58 16.07
N VAL A 432 -13.98 19.34 16.42
CA VAL A 432 -14.10 20.57 17.23
C VAL A 432 -14.84 21.64 16.44
N ILE A 433 -14.47 21.85 15.17
CA ILE A 433 -15.12 22.83 14.29
C ILE A 433 -16.60 22.48 14.08
N LEU A 434 -16.93 21.21 13.86
CA LEU A 434 -18.31 20.76 13.62
C LEU A 434 -19.23 20.88 14.86
N ARG A 435 -18.66 20.99 16.07
CA ARG A 435 -19.43 21.27 17.30
C ARG A 435 -19.88 22.72 17.39
N LEU A 436 -19.32 23.64 16.61
CA LEU A 436 -19.73 25.04 16.60
C LEU A 436 -21.08 25.19 15.86
N PRO A 437 -22.12 25.80 16.48
CA PRO A 437 -23.44 25.94 15.86
C PRO A 437 -23.42 26.67 14.51
N LEU A 438 -22.50 27.62 14.35
CA LEU A 438 -22.29 28.38 13.11
C LEU A 438 -21.72 27.52 11.97
N ALA A 439 -20.95 26.47 12.29
CA ALA A 439 -20.33 25.59 11.30
C ALA A 439 -21.34 24.69 10.57
N GLN A 440 -22.49 24.42 11.19
CA GLN A 440 -23.54 23.58 10.60
C GLN A 440 -24.50 24.36 9.70
N ARG A 441 -24.52 25.70 9.82
CA ARG A 441 -25.33 26.57 8.95
C ARG A 441 -24.68 26.73 7.58
N TYR A 442 -25.47 27.18 6.59
CA TYR A 442 -25.01 27.47 5.23
C TYR A 442 -23.66 28.23 5.14
N PRO A 443 -23.43 29.34 5.88
CA PRO A 443 -22.13 30.02 5.86
C PRO A 443 -20.97 29.14 6.33
N GLY A 444 -21.18 28.27 7.34
CA GLY A 444 -20.18 27.32 7.81
C GLY A 444 -19.80 26.27 6.75
N GLN A 445 -20.77 25.84 5.95
CA GLN A 445 -20.52 24.92 4.83
C GLN A 445 -19.69 25.59 3.72
N VAL A 446 -19.98 26.87 3.41
CA VAL A 446 -19.21 27.67 2.42
C VAL A 446 -17.78 27.89 2.88
N VAL A 447 -17.56 28.25 4.14
CA VAL A 447 -16.20 28.43 4.71
C VAL A 447 -15.41 27.14 4.62
N ARG A 448 -16.02 26.00 4.99
CA ARG A 448 -15.37 24.69 4.90
C ARG A 448 -15.01 24.31 3.48
N LEU A 449 -15.90 24.54 2.52
CA LEU A 449 -15.63 24.27 1.11
C LEU A 449 -14.50 25.15 0.59
N SER A 450 -14.53 26.45 0.90
CA SER A 450 -13.51 27.42 0.50
C SER A 450 -12.14 27.05 1.06
N PHE A 451 -12.08 26.68 2.35
CA PHE A 451 -10.85 26.19 2.98
C PHE A 451 -10.29 24.95 2.27
N ARG A 452 -11.15 23.97 1.96
CA ARG A 452 -10.73 22.76 1.24
C ARG A 452 -10.19 23.08 -0.14
N ILE A 453 -10.82 24.00 -0.88
CA ILE A 453 -10.35 24.44 -2.19
C ILE A 453 -8.99 25.11 -2.06
N ILE A 454 -8.82 26.04 -1.11
CA ILE A 454 -7.53 26.73 -0.89
C ILE A 454 -6.43 25.72 -0.57
N VAL A 455 -6.68 24.77 0.34
CA VAL A 455 -5.73 23.71 0.69
C VAL A 455 -5.42 22.84 -0.52
N SER A 456 -6.42 22.44 -1.30
CA SER A 456 -6.23 21.65 -2.52
C SER A 456 -5.37 22.36 -3.56
N VAL A 457 -5.62 23.65 -3.80
CA VAL A 457 -4.84 24.46 -4.74
C VAL A 457 -3.41 24.60 -4.23
N ALA A 458 -3.22 24.92 -2.94
CA ALA A 458 -1.90 25.03 -2.34
C ALA A 458 -1.10 23.72 -2.44
N LEU A 459 -1.72 22.57 -2.11
CA LEU A 459 -1.10 21.26 -2.23
C LEU A 459 -0.68 20.98 -3.68
N LEU A 460 -1.58 21.21 -4.65
CA LEU A 460 -1.26 20.99 -6.05
C LEU A 460 -0.11 21.89 -6.52
N THR A 461 -0.19 23.20 -6.26
CA THR A 461 0.83 24.15 -6.70
C THR A 461 2.20 23.86 -6.10
N LEU A 462 2.27 23.58 -4.78
CA LEU A 462 3.52 23.24 -4.11
C LEU A 462 4.07 21.90 -4.61
N SER A 463 3.22 20.88 -4.77
CA SER A 463 3.65 19.58 -5.31
C SER A 463 4.21 19.72 -6.72
N VAL A 464 3.55 20.49 -7.59
CA VAL A 464 4.03 20.73 -8.97
C VAL A 464 5.37 21.46 -8.95
N ALA A 465 5.51 22.49 -8.12
CA ALA A 465 6.77 23.24 -8.00
C ALA A 465 7.95 22.33 -7.62
N LEU A 466 7.75 21.39 -6.70
CA LEU A 466 8.78 20.43 -6.31
C LEU A 466 9.01 19.34 -7.38
N LEU A 467 7.97 18.95 -8.13
CA LEU A 467 8.08 17.92 -9.16
C LEU A 467 8.82 18.39 -10.43
N VAL A 468 8.75 19.67 -10.81
CA VAL A 468 9.35 20.21 -12.04
C VAL A 468 10.88 20.05 -12.09
N GLY A 469 11.55 19.89 -10.93
CA GLY A 469 12.99 19.64 -10.85
C GLY A 469 13.37 18.31 -10.19
N ALA A 470 12.41 17.47 -9.82
CA ALA A 470 12.68 16.26 -9.04
C ALA A 470 13.20 15.12 -9.92
N THR A 471 14.35 14.57 -9.53
CA THR A 471 14.97 13.40 -10.16
C THR A 471 14.56 12.07 -9.51
N ASN A 472 14.03 12.08 -8.29
CA ASN A 472 13.61 10.89 -7.54
C ASN A 472 12.12 10.95 -7.16
N ASN A 473 11.27 10.31 -7.96
CA ASN A 473 9.82 10.26 -7.76
C ASN A 473 9.27 8.82 -7.67
N ALA A 474 10.15 7.83 -7.55
CA ALA A 474 9.75 6.44 -7.47
C ALA A 474 8.92 6.16 -6.21
N PHE A 475 8.05 5.15 -6.28
CA PHE A 475 7.33 4.63 -5.13
C PHE A 475 8.27 3.73 -4.32
N ILE A 476 8.30 3.85 -2.99
CA ILE A 476 9.32 3.21 -2.14
C ILE A 476 9.39 1.69 -2.29
N TYR A 477 8.28 1.02 -2.60
CA TYR A 477 8.27 -0.43 -2.83
C TYR A 477 8.88 -0.87 -4.16
N THR A 478 9.17 0.04 -5.10
CA THR A 478 9.95 -0.33 -6.29
C THR A 478 11.42 -0.57 -5.97
N ARG A 479 11.87 -0.26 -4.75
CA ARG A 479 13.22 -0.54 -4.27
C ARG A 479 13.42 -1.99 -3.83
N PHE A 480 12.34 -2.68 -3.43
CA PHE A 480 12.40 -3.92 -2.65
C PHE A 480 11.90 -5.15 -3.42
#